data_AF-A0A2C9L4F1-F1
#
_entry.id   AF-A0A2C9L4F1-F1
#
_cell.length_a   1.000
_cell.length_b   1.000
_cell.length_c   1.000
_cell.angle_alpha   90.00
_cell.angle_beta   90.00
_cell.angle_gamma   90.00
#
_symmetry.space_group_name_H-M   'P 1'
#
loop_
_entity.id
_entity.type
_entity.pdbx_description
1 polymer ?
#
loop_
_entity_poly.entity_id
_entity_poly.type
_entity_poly.pdbx_seq_one_letter_code
_entity_poly.pdbx_strand_id
1 'polypeptide(L)'
;CRFRAQLEAYLNGNGTAKNKCISVFLRIVKGEYDRHLKWPVNLHVVVILVNQSENRADSLKAGGNMFQYTQPYGMSESECDSWGLVEFVKHDLIKTKHYIRDDRIVLKCRVTILA
;
A
#
# COMPACT_ATOMS: atom_id res chain seq x y z
N CYS A 1 -16.75 -3.68 14.15
CA CYS A 1 -16.32 -4.78 13.25
C CYS A 1 -15.63 -4.18 12.02
N ARG A 2 -14.31 -4.31 11.88
CA ARG A 2 -13.56 -3.79 10.72
C ARG A 2 -12.39 -4.72 10.38
N PHE A 3 -11.98 -4.74 9.11
CA PHE A 3 -10.74 -5.37 8.70
C PHE A 3 -9.53 -4.66 9.32
N ARG A 4 -8.46 -5.41 9.59
CA ARG A 4 -7.15 -4.86 9.95
C ARG A 4 -6.21 -5.04 8.77
N ALA A 5 -5.52 -3.96 8.39
CA ALA A 5 -4.63 -3.95 7.25
C ALA A 5 -3.26 -3.36 7.63
N GLN A 6 -2.23 -3.80 6.92
CA GLN A 6 -0.86 -3.31 7.04
C GLN A 6 -0.36 -2.91 5.65
N LEU A 7 0.28 -1.75 5.56
CA LEU A 7 0.98 -1.31 4.35
C LEU A 7 2.48 -1.53 4.56
N GLU A 8 3.07 -2.36 3.74
CA GLU A 8 4.51 -2.60 3.69
C GLU A 8 5.13 -1.74 2.59
N ALA A 9 6.25 -1.08 2.88
CA ALA A 9 6.98 -0.26 1.94
C ALA A 9 8.43 -0.70 1.86
N TYR A 10 8.87 -1.06 0.64
CA TYR A 10 10.25 -1.38 0.33
C TYR A 10 10.88 -0.17 -0.34
N LEU A 11 11.58 0.65 0.44
CA LEU A 11 12.15 1.91 -0.05
C LEU A 11 13.18 1.70 -1.15
N ASN A 12 13.93 0.60 -1.12
CA ASN A 12 14.87 0.22 -2.16
C ASN A 12 14.28 -0.77 -3.20
N GLY A 13 12.97 -0.93 -3.21
CA GLY A 13 12.25 -1.82 -4.13
C GLY A 13 12.31 -3.30 -3.75
N ASN A 14 11.39 -4.07 -4.33
CA ASN A 14 11.27 -5.51 -4.18
C ASN A 14 11.30 -6.19 -5.58
N GLY A 15 11.84 -7.41 -5.66
CA GLY A 15 11.88 -8.19 -6.90
C GLY A 15 12.54 -7.46 -8.05
N THR A 16 11.85 -7.37 -9.19
CA THR A 16 12.32 -6.73 -10.42
C THR A 16 12.54 -5.22 -10.29
N ALA A 17 11.95 -4.58 -9.26
CA ALA A 17 12.05 -3.15 -8.99
C ALA A 17 13.20 -2.77 -8.04
N LYS A 18 13.94 -3.75 -7.51
CA LYS A 18 15.04 -3.50 -6.57
C LYS A 18 16.07 -2.53 -7.17
N ASN A 19 16.50 -1.56 -6.38
CA ASN A 19 17.41 -0.44 -6.75
C ASN A 19 16.87 0.51 -7.84
N LYS A 20 15.59 0.42 -8.23
CA LYS A 20 15.00 1.25 -9.29
C LYS A 20 13.76 2.00 -8.84
N CYS A 21 12.91 1.38 -8.03
CA CYS A 21 11.66 1.95 -7.55
C CYS A 21 11.46 1.68 -6.06
N ILE A 22 10.55 2.44 -5.45
CA ILE A 22 9.85 2.04 -4.23
C ILE A 22 8.78 1.02 -4.61
N SER A 23 8.63 -0.02 -3.81
CA SER A 23 7.53 -0.98 -3.91
C SER A 23 6.63 -0.87 -2.68
N VAL A 24 5.32 -1.07 -2.84
CA VAL A 24 4.35 -1.01 -1.75
C VAL A 24 3.37 -2.16 -1.83
N PHE A 25 3.06 -2.79 -0.70
CA PHE A 25 2.14 -3.93 -0.64
C PHE A 25 1.15 -3.73 0.51
N LEU A 26 -0.11 -4.04 0.26
CA LEU A 26 -1.14 -4.09 1.27
C LEU A 26 -1.40 -5.54 1.63
N ARG A 27 -1.42 -5.81 2.93
CA ARG A 27 -1.75 -7.08 3.53
C ARG A 27 -2.97 -6.92 4.43
N ILE A 28 -3.85 -7.91 4.43
CA ILE A 28 -4.88 -8.04 5.46
C ILE A 28 -4.33 -8.95 6.54
N VAL A 29 -4.28 -8.43 7.77
CA VAL A 29 -3.69 -9.12 8.93
C VAL A 29 -4.80 -9.50 9.89
N LYS A 30 -4.51 -10.48 10.76
CA LYS A 30 -5.47 -10.99 11.73
C LYS A 30 -6.07 -9.87 12.58
N GLY A 31 -7.38 -9.77 12.55
CA GLY A 31 -8.20 -8.84 13.32
C GLY A 31 -9.09 -9.55 14.33
N GLU A 32 -9.47 -8.83 15.39
CA GLU A 32 -10.37 -9.34 16.44
C GLU A 32 -11.76 -9.73 15.89
N TYR A 33 -12.16 -9.15 14.77
CA TYR A 33 -13.50 -9.31 14.20
C TYR A 33 -13.55 -10.23 12.97
N ASP A 34 -12.46 -10.91 12.60
CA ASP A 34 -12.37 -11.63 11.31
C ASP A 34 -13.48 -12.67 11.11
N ARG A 35 -13.93 -13.31 12.20
CA ARG A 35 -15.05 -14.28 12.18
C ARG A 35 -16.41 -13.67 11.83
N HIS A 36 -16.55 -12.36 11.97
CA HIS A 36 -17.78 -11.62 11.71
C HIS A 36 -17.73 -10.84 10.38
N LEU A 37 -16.61 -10.92 9.66
CA LEU A 37 -16.43 -10.26 8.37
C LEU A 37 -16.71 -11.25 7.22
N LYS A 38 -17.08 -10.70 6.06
CA LYS A 38 -17.28 -11.50 4.84
C LYS A 38 -15.95 -11.78 4.18
N TRP A 39 -15.76 -13.02 3.74
CA TRP A 39 -14.58 -13.49 3.03
C TRP A 39 -14.97 -14.33 1.80
N PRO A 40 -14.15 -14.33 0.73
CA PRO A 40 -13.03 -13.41 0.51
C PRO A 40 -13.51 -11.97 0.36
N VAL A 41 -12.62 -10.99 0.58
CA VAL A 41 -12.94 -9.57 0.42
C VAL A 41 -12.20 -8.99 -0.79
N ASN A 42 -12.93 -8.29 -1.65
CA ASN A 42 -12.33 -7.55 -2.76
C ASN A 42 -12.09 -6.11 -2.33
N LEU A 43 -10.85 -5.65 -2.42
CA LEU A 43 -10.44 -4.31 -2.02
C LEU A 43 -9.93 -3.55 -3.24
N HIS A 44 -10.44 -2.33 -3.43
CA HIS A 44 -9.83 -1.34 -4.31
C HIS A 44 -8.82 -0.53 -3.52
N VAL A 45 -7.57 -0.55 -3.97
CA VAL A 45 -6.42 0.06 -3.29
C VAL A 45 -5.87 1.20 -4.15
N VAL A 46 -5.83 2.38 -3.55
CA VAL A 46 -5.15 3.55 -4.14
C VAL A 46 -4.02 3.97 -3.21
N VAL A 47 -2.78 3.83 -3.69
CA VAL A 47 -1.59 4.30 -2.97
C VAL A 47 -1.14 5.62 -3.55
N ILE A 48 -0.79 6.55 -2.68
CA ILE A 48 -0.46 7.94 -3.02
C ILE A 48 0.86 8.30 -2.36
N LEU A 49 1.82 8.76 -3.16
CA LEU A 49 3.00 9.46 -2.67
C LEU A 49 2.67 10.95 -2.64
N VAL A 50 2.59 11.51 -1.44
CA VAL A 50 2.12 12.87 -1.25
C VAL A 50 3.23 13.85 -1.66
N ASN A 51 2.89 14.79 -2.53
CA ASN A 51 3.70 15.99 -2.73
C ASN A 51 3.51 16.91 -1.51
N GLN A 52 4.61 17.22 -0.81
CA GLN A 52 4.62 17.93 0.48
C GLN A 52 4.78 19.45 0.34
N SER A 53 4.48 20.00 -0.83
CA SER A 53 4.26 21.44 -1.01
C SER A 53 2.91 21.88 -0.42
N GLU A 54 2.65 23.19 -0.39
CA GLU A 54 1.35 23.74 0.04
C GLU A 54 0.20 23.22 -0.83
N ASN A 55 0.44 23.07 -2.14
CA ASN A 55 -0.51 22.50 -3.07
C ASN A 55 -0.19 21.03 -3.39
N ARG A 56 -0.93 20.11 -2.77
CA ARG A 56 -0.75 18.66 -2.94
C ARG A 56 -1.25 18.09 -4.27
N ALA A 57 -1.66 18.93 -5.23
CA ALA A 57 -2.21 18.52 -6.53
C ALA A 57 -1.28 17.56 -7.29
N ASP A 58 0.03 17.78 -7.16
CA ASP A 58 1.08 16.99 -7.80
C ASP A 58 1.39 15.65 -7.10
N SER A 59 0.57 15.20 -6.14
CA SER A 59 0.76 13.89 -5.52
C SER A 59 0.59 12.76 -6.52
N LEU A 60 1.52 11.80 -6.53
CA LEU A 60 1.48 10.66 -7.44
C LEU A 60 0.50 9.63 -6.91
N LYS A 61 -0.47 9.23 -7.74
CA LYS A 61 -1.53 8.30 -7.38
C LYS A 61 -1.43 7.05 -8.26
N ALA A 62 -1.27 5.89 -7.64
CA ALA A 62 -1.43 4.61 -8.31
C ALA A 62 -2.80 4.03 -7.92
N GLY A 63 -3.78 4.18 -8.81
CA GLY A 63 -5.14 3.66 -8.64
C GLY A 63 -5.47 2.56 -9.64
N GLY A 64 -6.66 1.97 -9.48
CA GLY A 64 -7.13 0.88 -10.34
C GLY A 64 -6.72 -0.52 -9.86
N ASN A 65 -6.07 -0.61 -8.70
CA ASN A 65 -5.60 -1.87 -8.15
C ASN A 65 -6.72 -2.54 -7.36
N MET A 66 -7.24 -3.64 -7.89
CA MET A 66 -8.26 -4.46 -7.23
C MET A 66 -7.64 -5.79 -6.86
N PHE A 67 -7.69 -6.12 -5.58
CA PHE A 67 -7.10 -7.36 -5.07
C PHE A 67 -8.12 -8.08 -4.20
N GLN A 68 -8.10 -9.41 -4.30
CA GLN A 68 -8.89 -10.27 -3.45
C GLN A 68 -8.04 -10.77 -2.29
N TYR A 69 -8.57 -10.67 -1.09
CA TYR A 69 -7.93 -11.14 0.13
C TYR A 69 -8.77 -12.24 0.76
N THR A 70 -8.09 -13.29 1.19
CA THR A 70 -8.66 -14.37 1.97
C THR A 70 -8.57 -14.06 3.46
N GLN A 71 -9.32 -14.82 4.26
CA GLN A 71 -9.23 -14.69 5.71
C GLN A 71 -7.81 -15.06 6.15
N PRO A 72 -7.14 -14.21 6.96
CA PRO A 72 -5.83 -14.52 7.51
C PRO A 72 -5.83 -15.86 8.26
N TYR A 73 -4.93 -16.75 7.90
CA TYR A 73 -4.66 -18.00 8.62
C TYR A 73 -3.32 -17.90 9.37
N GLY A 74 -3.19 -18.64 10.47
CA GLY A 74 -1.96 -18.67 11.25
C GLY A 74 -1.89 -17.68 12.42
N MET A 75 -0.68 -17.57 12.97
CA MET A 75 -0.38 -16.78 14.17
C MET A 75 0.45 -15.54 13.84
N SER A 76 1.22 -15.55 12.74
CA SER A 76 2.09 -14.44 12.34
C SER A 76 1.46 -13.58 11.25
N GLU A 77 1.64 -12.26 11.34
CA GLU A 77 1.23 -11.34 10.26
C GLU A 77 2.00 -11.62 8.96
N SER A 78 3.23 -12.13 9.03
CA SER A 78 4.06 -12.42 7.85
C SER A 78 3.55 -13.57 6.98
N GLU A 79 2.62 -14.39 7.48
CA GLU A 79 2.07 -15.55 6.76
C GLU A 79 0.89 -15.20 5.85
N CYS A 80 0.31 -14.00 5.96
CA CYS A 80 -0.82 -13.59 5.14
C CYS A 80 -0.40 -13.25 3.69
N ASP A 81 -1.35 -13.27 2.75
CA ASP A 81 -1.06 -12.80 1.39
C ASP A 81 -0.97 -11.26 1.35
N SER A 82 0.00 -10.76 0.58
CA SER A 82 0.17 -9.34 0.32
C SER A 82 0.09 -9.06 -1.17
N TRP A 83 -0.69 -8.04 -1.55
CA TRP A 83 -0.84 -7.59 -2.92
C TRP A 83 -0.44 -6.14 -3.06
N GLY A 84 0.14 -5.75 -4.19
CA GLY A 84 0.67 -4.40 -4.30
C GLY A 84 1.33 -4.08 -5.63
N LEU A 85 2.17 -3.05 -5.55
CA LEU A 85 2.81 -2.39 -6.67
C LEU A 85 4.32 -2.58 -6.57
N VAL A 86 4.83 -3.49 -7.39
CA VAL A 86 6.27 -3.76 -7.48
C VAL A 86 7.01 -2.49 -7.94
N GLU A 87 6.49 -1.79 -8.94
CA GLU A 87 7.07 -0.53 -9.44
C GLU A 87 6.15 0.67 -9.13
N PHE A 88 6.00 1.01 -7.84
CA PHE A 88 5.11 2.11 -7.45
C PHE A 88 5.65 3.48 -7.89
N VAL A 89 6.86 3.85 -7.45
CA VAL A 89 7.47 5.14 -7.81
C VAL A 89 8.96 4.93 -8.08
N LYS A 90 9.44 5.37 -9.23
CA LYS A 90 10.87 5.34 -9.58
C LYS A 90 11.69 6.20 -8.62
N HIS A 91 12.88 5.75 -8.27
CA HIS A 91 13.81 6.48 -7.38
C HIS A 91 14.20 7.85 -7.93
N ASP A 92 14.35 7.98 -9.25
CA ASP A 92 14.68 9.27 -9.84
C ASP A 92 13.49 10.24 -9.79
N LEU A 93 12.26 9.72 -9.88
CA LEU A 93 11.05 10.55 -9.82
C LEU A 93 10.81 11.10 -8.41
N ILE A 94 11.02 10.31 -7.35
CA ILE A 94 10.81 10.79 -5.97
C ILE A 94 11.79 11.89 -5.55
N LYS A 95 12.96 11.97 -6.20
CA LYS A 95 13.94 13.06 -5.99
C LYS A 95 13.51 14.39 -6.61
N THR A 96 12.46 14.39 -7.42
CA THR A 96 11.90 15.61 -8.04
C THR A 96 10.83 16.24 -7.17
N LYS A 97 10.44 17.49 -7.48
CA LYS A 97 9.38 18.23 -6.79
C LYS A 97 9.57 18.20 -5.26
N HIS A 98 8.49 18.05 -4.49
CA HIS A 98 8.49 18.08 -3.02
C HIS A 98 8.03 16.74 -2.41
N TYR A 99 8.38 15.61 -3.02
CA TYR A 99 7.97 14.30 -2.47
C TYR A 99 8.80 13.90 -1.24
N ILE A 100 10.07 14.30 -1.18
CA ILE A 100 10.91 14.23 0.01
C ILE A 100 11.01 15.63 0.60
N ARG A 101 10.70 15.77 1.89
CA ARG A 101 10.82 17.02 2.64
C ARG A 101 11.22 16.70 4.06
N ASP A 102 12.20 17.42 4.60
CA ASP A 102 12.71 17.22 5.96
C ASP A 102 13.09 15.76 6.25
N ASP A 103 13.76 15.13 5.26
CA ASP A 103 14.15 13.71 5.26
C ASP A 103 12.98 12.74 5.48
N ARG A 104 11.80 13.11 4.99
CA ARG A 104 10.57 12.32 5.15
C ARG A 104 9.82 12.18 3.84
N ILE A 105 9.16 11.04 3.70
CA ILE A 105 8.13 10.80 2.69
C ILE A 105 6.79 10.57 3.39
N VAL A 106 5.70 10.87 2.70
CA VAL A 106 4.35 10.58 3.20
C VAL A 106 3.63 9.70 2.19
N LEU A 107 3.37 8.46 2.61
CA LEU A 107 2.54 7.51 1.87
C LEU A 107 1.12 7.55 2.43
N LYS A 108 0.14 7.67 1.54
CA LYS A 108 -1.28 7.56 1.88
C LYS A 108 -1.89 6.38 1.13
N CYS A 109 -2.52 5.48 1.86
CA CYS A 109 -3.29 4.39 1.29
C CYS A 109 -4.79 4.67 1.49
N ARG A 110 -5.57 4.55 0.42
CA ARG A 110 -7.04 4.53 0.48
C ARG A 110 -7.49 3.13 0.10
N VAL A 111 -8.30 2.54 0.96
CA VAL A 111 -8.83 1.19 0.78
C VAL A 111 -10.36 1.29 0.76
N THR A 112 -10.96 0.82 -0.32
CA THR A 112 -12.42 0.75 -0.48
C THR A 112 -12.82 -0.72 -0.56
N ILE A 113 -13.76 -1.13 0.30
CA ILE A 113 -14.37 -2.46 0.24
C ILE A 113 -15.38 -2.46 -0.90
N LEU A 114 -15.25 -3.42 -1.82
CA LEU A 114 -16.22 -3.63 -2.89
C LEU A 114 -17.26 -4.64 -2.39
N ALA A 115 -18.52 -4.24 -2.43
CA ALA A 115 -19.66 -5.03 -1.97
C ALA A 115 -20.21 -5.94 -3.08
#